data_AF-A0A3Q1CL96-F1
#
_entry.id   AF-A0A3Q1CL96-F1
#
_cell.length_a   1.000
_cell.length_b   1.000
_cell.length_c   1.000
_cell.angle_alpha   90.00
_cell.angle_beta   90.00
_cell.angle_gamma   90.00
#
_symmetry.space_group_name_H-M   'P 1'
#
loop_
_entity.id
_entity.type
_entity.pdbx_description
1 polymer ?
#
loop_
_entity_poly.entity_id
_entity_poly.type
_entity_poly.pdbx_seq_one_letter_code
_entity_poly.pdbx_strand_id
1 'polypeptide(L)'
;MVNSREHKVALYADDILLYLSNPDFILTLLDLLKTFGAYSGYKLNIGKTQIMSFNYSPSTDWSQKAVKYLGVWLTDSPDDLYKKNFDSGRKWRAHVEKFLYKL
;
A
#
# COMPACT_ATOMS: atom_id res chain seq x y z
N MET A 1 10.41 18.51 -4.69
CA MET A 1 11.38 17.99 -5.67
C MET A 1 12.75 17.97 -5.00
N VAL A 2 13.46 16.85 -5.07
CA VAL A 2 14.87 16.75 -4.63
C VAL A 2 15.67 16.35 -5.85
N ASN A 3 16.74 17.05 -6.17
CA ASN A 3 17.56 16.80 -7.37
C ASN A 3 16.72 16.73 -8.68
N SER A 4 15.72 17.62 -8.81
CA SER A 4 14.77 17.63 -9.94
C SER A 4 13.96 16.33 -10.13
N ARG A 5 13.90 15.48 -9.11
CA ARG A 5 13.04 14.30 -9.07
C ARG A 5 11.80 14.57 -8.22
N GLU A 6 10.66 14.15 -8.74
CA GLU A 6 9.40 14.13 -8.01
C GLU A 6 9.32 12.84 -7.19
N HIS A 7 8.96 12.97 -5.92
CA HIS A 7 8.72 11.85 -5.01
C HIS A 7 7.31 11.99 -4.49
N LYS A 8 6.51 10.92 -4.62
CA LYS A 8 5.12 10.89 -4.16
C LYS A 8 5.02 9.96 -2.96
N VAL A 9 4.41 10.47 -1.89
CA VAL A 9 4.15 9.74 -0.66
C VAL A 9 2.74 10.12 -0.20
N ALA A 10 1.95 9.13 0.22
CA ALA A 10 0.67 9.33 0.88
C ALA A 10 0.75 8.77 2.31
N LEU A 11 0.20 9.51 3.27
CA LEU A 11 0.33 9.24 4.69
C LEU A 11 -1.05 9.40 5.34
N TYR A 12 -1.45 8.42 6.15
CA TYR A 12 -2.65 8.50 6.98
C TYR A 12 -2.39 7.79 8.31
N ALA A 13 -2.29 8.56 9.40
CA ALA A 13 -1.85 8.05 10.70
C ALA A 13 -0.54 7.24 10.57
N ASP A 14 -0.55 5.96 10.94
CA ASP A 14 0.56 5.03 10.82
C ASP A 14 0.66 4.31 9.45
N ASP A 15 -0.35 4.45 8.59
CA ASP A 15 -0.36 3.85 7.24
C ASP A 15 0.35 4.74 6.22
N ILE A 16 1.49 4.26 5.72
CA ILE A 16 2.32 4.93 4.70
C ILE A 16 2.20 4.20 3.37
N LEU A 17 1.89 4.95 2.31
CA LEU A 17 1.93 4.48 0.92
C LEU A 17 3.00 5.25 0.14
N LEU A 18 3.98 4.51 -0.38
CA LEU A 18 5.15 5.06 -1.07
C LEU A 18 5.21 4.58 -2.52
N TYR A 19 5.54 5.50 -3.42
CA TYR A 19 5.69 5.21 -4.85
C TYR A 19 7.18 5.24 -5.25
N LEU A 20 7.65 4.15 -5.86
CA LEU A 20 9.01 4.05 -6.38
C LEU A 20 8.97 3.99 -7.91
N SER A 21 9.67 4.93 -8.56
CA SER A 21 9.84 4.92 -10.02
C SER A 21 10.81 3.84 -10.49
N ASN A 22 11.80 3.50 -9.65
CA ASN A 22 12.72 2.39 -9.91
C ASN A 22 12.56 1.34 -8.79
N PRO A 23 11.97 0.16 -9.09
CA PRO A 23 11.72 -0.89 -8.12
C PRO A 23 12.99 -1.60 -7.60
N ASP A 24 14.13 -1.48 -8.29
CA ASP A 24 15.40 -2.09 -7.85
C ASP A 24 15.90 -1.50 -6.51
N PHE A 25 15.43 -0.31 -6.15
CA PHE A 25 15.76 0.36 -4.89
C PHE A 25 14.92 -0.10 -3.68
N ILE A 26 14.01 -1.07 -3.85
CA ILE A 26 13.11 -1.50 -2.77
C ILE A 26 13.87 -1.96 -1.52
N LEU A 27 14.95 -2.72 -1.69
CA LEU A 27 15.73 -3.23 -0.56
C LEU A 27 16.44 -2.09 0.18
N THR A 28 17.05 -1.16 -0.57
CA THR A 28 17.67 0.04 -0.01
C THR A 28 16.67 0.91 0.74
N LEU A 29 15.45 1.03 0.21
CA LEU A 29 14.37 1.76 0.89
C LEU A 29 13.99 1.09 2.22
N LEU A 30 13.83 -0.23 2.25
CA LEU A 30 13.46 -0.95 3.47
C LEU A 30 14.53 -0.79 4.55
N ASP A 31 15.81 -0.83 4.18
CA ASP A 31 16.92 -0.56 5.10
C ASP A 31 16.90 0.90 5.60
N LEU A 32 16.61 1.86 4.73
CA LEU A 32 16.48 3.26 5.12
C LEU A 32 15.32 3.48 6.10
N LEU A 33 14.16 2.86 5.85
CA LEU A 33 13.00 2.92 6.74
C LEU A 33 13.30 2.27 8.10
N LYS A 34 14.08 1.19 8.12
CA LYS A 34 14.52 0.55 9.37
C LYS A 34 15.47 1.44 10.17
N THR A 35 16.44 2.07 9.51
CA THR A 35 17.35 3.04 10.12
C THR A 35 16.59 4.25 10.65
N PHE A 36 15.69 4.83 9.85
CA PHE A 36 14.84 5.92 10.28
C PHE A 36 13.94 5.53 11.45
N GLY A 37 13.39 4.31 11.44
CA GLY A 37 12.63 3.74 12.54
C GLY A 37 13.43 3.69 13.84
N ALA A 38 14.69 3.25 13.78
CA ALA A 38 15.58 3.23 14.94
C ALA A 38 15.81 4.63 15.54
N TYR A 39 15.94 5.66 14.71
CA TYR A 39 16.12 7.05 15.19
C TYR A 39 14.84 7.70 15.70
N SER A 40 13.69 7.37 15.10
CA SER A 40 12.41 7.99 15.42
C SER A 40 11.63 7.26 16.52
N GLY A 41 12.07 6.06 16.90
CA GLY A 41 11.35 5.18 17.84
C GLY A 41 10.21 4.39 17.21
N TYR A 42 9.97 4.54 15.89
CA TYR A 42 8.97 3.75 15.16
C TYR A 42 9.54 2.41 14.69
N LYS A 43 8.70 1.38 14.69
CA LYS A 43 9.07 0.05 14.19
C LYS A 43 8.32 -0.27 12.91
N LEU A 44 9.06 -0.50 11.82
CA LEU A 44 8.48 -0.98 10.57
C LEU A 44 7.85 -2.37 10.77
N ASN A 45 6.56 -2.49 10.42
CA ASN A 45 5.85 -3.75 10.48
C ASN A 45 5.95 -4.50 9.14
N ILE A 46 7.01 -5.31 9.00
CA ILE A 46 7.28 -6.08 7.77
C ILE A 46 6.11 -7.01 7.43
N GLY A 47 5.45 -7.62 8.43
CA GLY A 47 4.33 -8.54 8.21
C GLY A 47 3.06 -7.87 7.69
N LYS A 48 2.88 -6.56 7.92
CA LYS A 48 1.78 -5.76 7.35
C LYS A 48 2.19 -5.03 6.07
N THR A 49 3.49 -4.91 5.79
CA THR A 49 3.98 -4.21 4.61
C THR A 49 3.66 -5.04 3.37
N GLN A 50 3.00 -4.42 2.40
CA GLN A 50 2.66 -5.03 1.13
C GLN A 50 3.31 -4.25 0.00
N ILE A 51 3.69 -4.95 -1.06
CA ILE A 51 4.34 -4.34 -2.20
C ILE A 51 3.62 -4.80 -3.47
N MET A 52 3.43 -3.88 -4.41
CA MET A 52 2.83 -4.12 -5.72
C MET A 52 3.70 -3.43 -6.78
N SER A 53 3.91 -4.12 -7.90
CA SER A 53 4.66 -3.61 -9.05
C SER A 53 3.74 -3.40 -10.25
N PHE A 54 4.04 -2.37 -11.04
CA PHE A 54 3.37 -2.08 -12.32
C PHE A 54 4.37 -2.27 -13.45
N ASN A 55 4.04 -3.07 -14.46
CA ASN A 55 4.89 -3.33 -15.63
C ASN A 55 6.34 -3.73 -15.27
N TYR A 56 6.52 -4.38 -14.12
CA TYR A 56 7.83 -4.84 -13.64
C TYR A 56 7.67 -6.21 -13.00
N SER A 57 8.50 -7.15 -13.46
CA SER A 57 8.63 -8.48 -12.88
C SER A 57 9.87 -8.50 -11.99
N PRO A 58 9.71 -8.47 -10.65
CA PRO A 58 10.84 -8.61 -9.76
C PRO A 58 11.45 -10.01 -9.92
N SER A 59 12.78 -10.10 -9.76
CA SER A 59 13.50 -11.38 -9.76
C SER A 59 13.11 -12.27 -8.57
N THR A 60 12.53 -11.68 -7.53
CA THR A 60 12.08 -12.35 -6.31
C THR A 60 10.58 -12.08 -6.13
N ASP A 61 9.83 -13.09 -5.67
CA ASP A 61 8.37 -13.06 -5.61
C ASP A 61 7.80 -12.29 -4.40
N TRP A 62 8.22 -11.04 -4.20
CA TRP A 62 7.73 -10.15 -3.13
C TRP A 62 6.58 -9.23 -3.56
N SER A 63 6.31 -9.14 -4.86
CA SER A 63 5.26 -8.27 -5.41
C SER A 63 3.92 -9.00 -5.48
N GLN A 64 2.87 -8.35 -5.00
CA GLN A 64 1.50 -8.82 -5.06
C GLN A 64 0.75 -8.17 -6.23
N LYS A 65 -0.27 -8.87 -6.74
CA LYS A 65 -1.18 -8.35 -7.77
C LYS A 65 -2.15 -7.28 -7.27
N ALA A 66 -2.35 -7.20 -5.96
CA ALA A 66 -3.21 -6.21 -5.35
C ALA A 66 -2.78 -5.96 -3.90
N VAL A 67 -2.96 -4.72 -3.45
CA VAL A 67 -2.70 -4.30 -2.08
C VAL A 67 -3.88 -3.51 -1.55
N LYS A 68 -4.06 -3.48 -0.23
CA LYS A 68 -5.19 -2.79 0.39
C LYS A 68 -4.70 -1.56 1.15
N TYR A 69 -5.21 -0.38 0.81
CA TYR A 69 -4.89 0.87 1.48
C TYR A 69 -6.19 1.57 1.91
N LEU A 70 -6.31 1.88 3.20
CA LEU A 70 -7.48 2.57 3.79
C LEU A 70 -8.84 1.96 3.42
N GLY A 71 -8.91 0.62 3.35
CA GLY A 71 -10.16 -0.06 3.00
C GLY A 71 -10.34 -0.33 1.50
N VAL A 72 -9.58 0.35 0.64
CA VAL A 72 -9.66 0.28 -0.83
C VAL A 72 -8.59 -0.67 -1.38
N TRP A 73 -8.99 -1.53 -2.30
CA TRP A 73 -8.08 -2.38 -3.08
C TRP A 73 -7.45 -1.58 -4.22
N LEU A 74 -6.13 -1.56 -4.25
CA LEU A 74 -5.34 -1.13 -5.39
C LEU A 74 -4.90 -2.37 -6.17
N THR A 75 -5.04 -2.33 -7.48
CA THR A 75 -4.70 -3.44 -8.39
C THR A 75 -3.76 -2.96 -9.48
N ASP A 76 -3.01 -3.89 -10.07
CA ASP A 76 -2.16 -3.63 -11.23
C ASP A 76 -2.97 -3.34 -12.51
N SER A 77 -4.19 -3.89 -12.60
CA SER A 77 -5.15 -3.64 -13.67
C SER A 77 -6.22 -2.61 -13.28
N PRO A 78 -6.44 -1.54 -14.06
CA PRO A 78 -7.54 -0.60 -13.84
C PRO A 78 -8.94 -1.23 -13.92
N ASP A 79 -9.11 -2.25 -14.78
CA ASP A 79 -10.40 -2.94 -14.96
C ASP A 79 -10.84 -3.69 -13.69
N ASP A 80 -9.87 -4.13 -12.89
CA ASP A 80 -10.11 -4.86 -11.64
C ASP A 80 -10.37 -3.93 -10.45
N LEU A 81 -9.96 -2.65 -10.54
CA LEU A 81 -10.16 -1.68 -9.46
C LEU A 81 -11.64 -1.54 -9.13
N TYR A 82 -12.48 -1.35 -10.15
CA TYR A 82 -13.92 -1.19 -9.95
C TYR A 82 -14.54 -2.46 -9.36
N LYS A 83 -14.21 -3.61 -9.95
CA LYS A 83 -14.76 -4.90 -9.54
C LYS A 83 -14.42 -5.25 -8.09
N LYS A 84 -13.15 -5.08 -7.69
CA LYS A 84 -12.71 -5.39 -6.32
C LYS A 84 -13.28 -4.47 -5.26
N ASN A 85 -13.58 -3.21 -5.60
CA ASN A 85 -14.03 -2.21 -4.63
C ASN A 85 -15.55 -2.02 -4.58
N PHE A 86 -16.24 -2.17 -5.72
CA PHE A 86 -17.64 -1.74 -5.86
C PHE A 86 -18.60 -2.84 -6.33
N ASP A 87 -18.13 -3.84 -7.09
CA ASP A 87 -19.00 -4.87 -7.69
C ASP A 87 -19.54 -5.90 -6.67
N SER A 88 -19.12 -5.79 -5.41
CA SER A 88 -19.75 -6.53 -4.31
C SER A 88 -20.84 -5.68 -3.63
N GLY A 89 -22.00 -5.58 -4.30
CA GLY A 89 -23.23 -4.93 -3.80
C GLY A 89 -23.76 -5.42 -2.43
N ARG A 90 -23.11 -6.42 -1.81
CA ARG A 90 -23.41 -6.94 -0.46
C ARG A 90 -22.48 -6.43 0.67
N LYS A 91 -21.27 -5.95 0.35
CA LYS A 91 -20.26 -5.64 1.39
C LYS A 91 -20.54 -4.33 2.12
N TRP A 92 -21.01 -3.31 1.41
CA TRP A 92 -21.34 -2.00 1.99
C TRP A 92 -22.53 -2.09 2.97
N ARG A 93 -23.57 -2.83 2.62
CA ARG A 93 -24.73 -3.05 3.51
C ARG A 93 -24.33 -3.74 4.82
N ALA A 94 -23.53 -4.81 4.75
CA ALA A 94 -23.09 -5.52 5.94
C ALA A 94 -22.15 -4.69 6.85
N HIS A 95 -21.31 -3.82 6.27
CA HIS A 95 -20.44 -2.93 7.05
C HIS A 95 -21.24 -1.81 7.72
N VAL A 96 -22.20 -1.22 7.00
CA VAL A 96 -23.09 -0.17 7.52
C VAL A 96 -24.01 -0.74 8.59
N GLU A 97 -24.64 -1.90 8.38
CA GLU A 97 -25.46 -2.57 9.41
C GLU A 97 -24.64 -2.91 10.65
N LYS A 98 -23.43 -3.46 10.51
CA LYS A 98 -22.56 -3.77 11.66
C LYS A 98 -22.11 -2.53 12.42
N PHE A 99 -22.06 -1.36 11.78
CA PHE A 99 -21.76 -0.07 12.39
C PHE A 99 -23.00 0.57 13.05
N LEU A 100 -24.18 0.42 12.44
CA LEU A 100 -25.46 0.95 12.94
C LEU A 100 -26.02 0.15 14.13
N TYR A 101 -25.77 -1.15 14.22
CA TYR A 101 -26.23 -2.02 15.33
C TYR A 101 -25.21 -2.15 16.47
N LYS A 102 -24.15 -1.33 16.48
CA LYS A 102 -23.19 -1.19 17.58
C LYS A 102 -23.29 0.15 18.32
N LEU A 103 -24.37 0.90 18.06
CA LEU A 103 -24.84 2.02 18.88
C LEU A 103 -26.06 1.58 19.70
#